data_AF-A0A7W7SGQ2-F1
#
_entry.id   AF-A0A7W7SGQ2-F1
#
_cell.length_a   1.000
_cell.length_b   1.000
_cell.length_c   1.000
_cell.angle_alpha   90.00
_cell.angle_beta   90.00
_cell.angle_gamma   90.00
#
_symmetry.space_group_name_H-M   'P 1'
#
loop_
_entity.id
_entity.type
_entity.pdbx_description
1 polymer ?
#
loop_
_entity_poly.entity_id
_entity_poly.type
_entity_poly.pdbx_seq_one_letter_code
_entity_poly.pdbx_strand_id
1 'polypeptide(L)'
;MTSKAPDPWVRLSPFYPHGGLPVPYFDGVTSQSVEGVWQTLKVFEHADIDLGKLEVTTMKGLKRTVRRYGPVQGHRAGPQSEQLLPYETARRRIYLPTYRWMLEHRASDLVERLRGIPDVVLLDYTTNGDVTDPRSPLSHAALIQLYLEGRWPEEN
;
A
#
# COMPACT_ATOMS: atom_id res chain seq x y z
N MET A 1 -3.97 6.83 -9.94
CA MET A 1 -3.83 7.80 -8.85
C MET A 1 -2.37 7.76 -8.41
N THR A 2 -1.63 8.85 -8.58
CA THR A 2 -0.17 8.89 -8.30
C THR A 2 0.15 9.92 -7.23
N SER A 3 1.37 9.88 -6.68
CA SER A 3 1.88 10.91 -5.77
C SER A 3 2.06 12.31 -6.40
N LYS A 4 1.70 12.47 -7.68
CA LYS A 4 1.72 13.75 -8.42
C LYS A 4 0.31 14.26 -8.76
N ALA A 5 -0.74 13.57 -8.33
CA ALA A 5 -2.11 14.05 -8.56
C ALA A 5 -2.31 15.42 -7.87
N PRO A 6 -3.18 16.30 -8.40
CA PRO A 6 -3.53 17.54 -7.72
C PRO A 6 -4.33 17.28 -6.44
N ASP A 7 -4.37 18.27 -5.55
CA ASP A 7 -5.29 18.25 -4.41
C ASP A 7 -6.75 18.22 -4.90
N PRO A 8 -7.66 17.45 -4.25
CA PRO A 8 -7.42 16.60 -3.09
C PRO A 8 -6.96 15.17 -3.42
N TRP A 9 -6.91 14.81 -4.71
CA TRP A 9 -6.72 13.44 -5.18
C TRP A 9 -5.36 12.83 -4.85
N VAL A 10 -4.34 13.64 -4.57
CA VAL A 10 -3.04 13.19 -4.06
C VAL A 10 -3.18 12.34 -2.78
N ARG A 11 -4.20 12.59 -1.97
CA ARG A 11 -4.52 11.86 -0.74
C ARG A 11 -4.91 10.40 -0.99
N LEU A 12 -5.28 10.03 -2.23
CA LEU A 12 -5.53 8.64 -2.60
C LEU A 12 -4.23 7.88 -2.96
N SER A 13 -3.08 8.56 -2.98
CA SER A 13 -1.79 7.89 -3.17
C SER A 13 -1.42 7.07 -1.93
N PRO A 14 -0.89 5.85 -2.07
CA PRO A 14 -0.39 5.09 -0.91
C PRO A 14 0.84 5.74 -0.25
N PHE A 15 1.45 6.72 -0.90
CA PHE A 15 2.56 7.49 -0.35
C PHE A 15 2.09 8.62 0.57
N TYR A 16 0.81 9.01 0.49
CA TYR A 16 0.31 10.17 1.24
C TYR A 16 0.32 9.89 2.75
N PRO A 17 0.85 10.83 3.57
CA PRO A 17 1.08 10.63 4.99
C PRO A 17 -0.19 10.88 5.82
N HIS A 18 -1.18 10.01 5.72
CA HIS A 18 -2.44 10.12 6.48
C HIS A 18 -2.28 9.97 8.00
N GLY A 19 -1.30 9.18 8.44
CA GLY A 19 -1.11 8.89 9.87
C GLY A 19 -2.06 7.83 10.43
N GLY A 20 -1.56 7.08 11.42
CA GLY A 20 -2.36 6.14 12.20
C GLY A 20 -2.90 4.93 11.43
N LEU A 21 -2.25 4.54 10.32
CA LEU A 21 -2.61 3.31 9.61
C LEU A 21 -2.09 2.12 10.42
N PRO A 22 -2.94 1.14 10.78
CA PRO A 22 -2.46 -0.03 11.51
C PRO A 22 -1.45 -0.82 10.67
N VAL A 23 -0.39 -1.30 11.31
CA VAL A 23 0.61 -2.18 10.67
C VAL A 23 0.18 -3.64 10.89
N PRO A 24 -0.16 -4.41 9.85
CA PRO A 24 -0.50 -5.81 10.00
C PRO A 24 0.62 -6.57 10.72
N TYR A 25 0.24 -7.46 11.66
CA TYR A 25 1.14 -8.25 12.51
C TYR A 25 1.93 -7.48 13.59
N PHE A 26 1.65 -6.19 13.80
CA PHE A 26 2.31 -5.39 14.82
C PHE A 26 1.27 -4.69 15.70
N ASP A 27 1.01 -5.25 16.88
CA ASP A 27 0.00 -4.72 17.80
C ASP A 27 0.35 -3.31 18.30
N GLY A 28 -0.61 -2.40 18.17
CA GLY A 28 -0.46 -1.01 18.60
C GLY A 28 0.49 -0.15 17.74
N VAL A 29 1.08 -0.72 16.69
CA VAL A 29 1.99 0.02 15.80
C VAL A 29 1.23 0.60 14.62
N THR A 30 1.54 1.85 14.27
CA THR A 30 0.94 2.53 13.13
C THR A 30 1.98 3.10 12.16
N SER A 31 1.54 3.39 10.95
CA SER A 31 2.33 4.02 9.88
C SER A 31 1.71 5.35 9.46
N GLN A 32 2.56 6.25 8.97
CA GLN A 32 2.14 7.47 8.30
C GLN A 32 1.48 7.19 6.95
N SER A 33 1.89 6.13 6.23
CA SER A 33 1.39 5.84 4.87
C SER A 33 1.31 4.34 4.58
N VAL A 34 0.52 3.97 3.56
CA VAL A 34 0.39 2.57 3.09
C VAL A 34 1.73 2.06 2.56
N GLU A 35 2.45 2.89 1.78
CA GLU A 35 3.79 2.56 1.31
C GLU A 35 4.78 2.41 2.50
N GLY A 36 4.61 3.20 3.56
CA GLY A 36 5.37 3.06 4.80
C GLY A 36 5.24 1.67 5.41
N VAL A 37 4.00 1.14 5.50
CA VAL A 37 3.75 -0.24 5.94
C VAL A 37 4.47 -1.24 5.03
N TRP A 38 4.26 -1.10 3.72
CA TRP A 38 4.81 -2.01 2.71
C TRP A 38 6.35 -2.07 2.75
N GLN A 39 7.02 -0.92 2.84
CA GLN A 39 8.48 -0.84 2.83
C GLN A 39 9.11 -1.20 4.17
N THR A 40 8.40 -0.97 5.28
CA THR A 40 8.82 -1.42 6.61
C THR A 40 8.94 -2.93 6.65
N LEU A 41 7.91 -3.64 6.17
CA LEU A 41 7.83 -5.10 6.26
C LEU A 41 8.63 -5.82 5.18
N LYS A 42 9.07 -5.12 4.13
CA LYS A 42 9.85 -5.72 3.03
C LYS A 42 11.23 -6.15 3.51
N VAL A 43 11.57 -7.42 3.32
CA VAL A 43 12.87 -8.00 3.65
C VAL A 43 13.67 -8.24 2.37
N PHE A 44 14.94 -7.85 2.41
CA PHE A 44 15.91 -8.05 1.34
C PHE A 44 17.03 -8.97 1.82
N GLU A 45 17.81 -9.51 0.89
CA GLU A 45 18.97 -10.37 1.20
C GLU A 45 19.96 -9.71 2.18
N HIS A 46 20.17 -8.40 2.08
CA HIS A 46 21.14 -7.67 2.91
C HIS A 46 20.49 -6.67 3.88
N ALA A 47 19.17 -6.72 4.08
CA ALA A 47 18.49 -5.85 5.04
C ALA A 47 17.13 -6.41 5.48
N ASP A 48 16.92 -6.47 6.80
CA ASP A 48 15.64 -6.85 7.42
C ASP A 48 14.62 -5.69 7.38
N ILE A 49 13.58 -5.75 8.20
CA ILE A 49 12.58 -4.69 8.35
C ILE A 49 13.21 -3.34 8.72
N ASP A 50 12.54 -2.26 8.33
CA ASP A 50 12.99 -0.88 8.60
C ASP A 50 11.85 -0.07 9.19
N LEU A 51 11.74 -0.08 10.52
CA LEU A 51 10.69 0.65 11.27
C LEU A 51 10.75 2.16 11.03
N GLY A 52 11.90 2.70 10.60
CA GLY A 52 12.01 4.12 10.25
C GLY A 52 11.12 4.53 9.07
N LYS A 53 10.63 3.56 8.26
CA LYS A 53 9.69 3.84 7.16
C LYS A 53 8.26 4.12 7.63
N LEU A 54 7.92 3.72 8.86
CA LEU A 54 6.60 4.02 9.43
C LEU A 54 6.42 5.52 9.67
N GLU A 55 7.47 6.23 10.05
CA GLU A 55 7.41 7.65 10.46
C GLU A 55 7.59 8.66 9.31
N VAL A 56 7.75 8.19 8.06
CA VAL A 56 8.04 9.10 6.94
C VAL A 56 6.79 9.88 6.51
N THR A 57 6.85 11.21 6.66
CA THR A 57 5.76 12.14 6.29
C THR A 57 6.00 12.91 5.00
N THR A 58 7.19 12.84 4.40
CA THR A 58 7.55 13.71 3.25
C THR A 58 7.17 13.14 1.88
N MET A 59 6.56 11.95 1.83
CA MET A 59 6.35 11.12 0.62
C MET A 59 7.65 10.76 -0.14
N LYS A 60 8.83 11.18 0.37
CA LYS A 60 10.16 10.97 -0.20
C LYS A 60 10.95 10.03 0.71
N GLY A 61 11.87 9.25 0.14
CA GLY A 61 12.74 8.35 0.92
C GLY A 61 12.07 7.10 1.50
N LEU A 62 10.80 6.83 1.14
CA LEU A 62 10.06 5.61 1.53
C LEU A 62 10.64 4.35 0.87
N LYS A 63 10.93 4.41 -0.43
CA LYS A 63 11.30 3.24 -1.22
C LYS A 63 12.67 2.67 -0.82
N ARG A 64 12.70 1.38 -0.52
CA ARG A 64 13.91 0.55 -0.42
C ARG A 64 14.04 -0.27 -1.72
N THR A 65 15.24 -0.36 -2.28
CA THR A 65 15.46 -0.86 -3.64
C THR A 65 16.44 -2.03 -3.69
N VAL A 66 16.23 -2.92 -4.67
CA VAL A 66 17.08 -4.11 -4.86
C VAL A 66 18.54 -3.75 -5.19
N ARG A 67 18.75 -2.63 -5.87
CA ARG A 67 20.10 -2.10 -6.16
C ARG A 67 20.90 -1.82 -4.88
N ARG A 68 20.24 -1.43 -3.79
CA ARG A 68 20.90 -1.08 -2.53
C ARG A 68 20.96 -2.25 -1.54
N TYR A 69 19.91 -3.08 -1.50
CA TYR A 69 19.71 -4.06 -0.42
C TYR A 69 19.73 -5.52 -0.88
N GLY A 70 19.94 -5.78 -2.17
CA GLY A 70 19.88 -7.12 -2.75
C GLY A 70 18.45 -7.54 -3.17
N PRO A 71 18.25 -8.78 -3.65
CA PRO A 71 16.93 -9.32 -3.99
C PRO A 71 15.95 -9.29 -2.81
N VAL A 72 14.66 -9.12 -3.11
CA VAL A 72 13.58 -9.18 -2.12
C VAL A 72 13.36 -10.64 -1.73
N GLN A 73 13.37 -10.93 -0.43
CA GLN A 73 13.13 -12.28 0.13
C GLN A 73 11.65 -12.47 0.51
N GLY A 74 10.91 -11.40 0.78
CA GLY A 74 9.49 -11.45 1.12
C GLY A 74 9.07 -10.28 2.00
N HIS A 75 7.96 -10.44 2.72
CA HIS A 75 7.52 -9.49 3.75
C HIS A 75 7.37 -10.18 5.10
N ARG A 76 7.90 -9.56 6.15
CA ARG A 76 7.90 -10.07 7.52
C ARG A 76 6.47 -10.17 8.08
N ALA A 77 6.09 -11.34 8.59
CA ALA A 77 4.78 -11.57 9.22
C ALA A 77 4.79 -11.29 10.75
N GLY A 78 5.31 -10.13 11.15
CA GLY A 78 5.36 -9.68 12.55
C GLY A 78 6.77 -9.55 13.14
N PRO A 79 6.96 -8.78 14.23
CA PRO A 79 8.28 -8.38 14.73
C PRO A 79 9.17 -9.53 15.20
N GLN A 80 8.57 -10.59 15.75
CA GLN A 80 9.28 -11.77 16.26
C GLN A 80 9.15 -12.98 15.32
N SER A 81 8.51 -12.83 14.16
CA SER A 81 8.26 -13.94 13.24
C SER A 81 9.43 -14.12 12.28
N GLU A 82 9.97 -15.33 12.17
CA GLU A 82 10.93 -15.64 11.11
C GLU A 82 10.25 -15.83 9.74
N GLN A 83 8.92 -15.93 9.71
CA GLN A 83 8.15 -16.16 8.50
C GLN A 83 8.19 -14.95 7.56
N LEU A 84 8.58 -15.22 6.31
CA LEU A 84 8.46 -14.29 5.20
C LEU A 84 7.29 -14.70 4.31
N LEU A 85 6.37 -13.76 4.09
CA LEU A 85 5.27 -13.91 3.15
C LEU A 85 5.80 -13.76 1.72
N PRO A 86 5.49 -14.72 0.82
CA PRO A 86 5.68 -14.55 -0.62
C PRO A 86 4.95 -13.32 -1.14
N TYR A 87 5.37 -12.82 -2.30
CA TYR A 87 4.89 -11.54 -2.82
C TYR A 87 3.37 -11.44 -2.98
N GLU A 88 2.70 -12.48 -3.51
CA GLU A 88 1.25 -12.52 -3.60
C GLU A 88 0.59 -12.53 -2.21
N THR A 89 1.01 -13.42 -1.32
CA THR A 89 0.48 -13.51 0.05
C THR A 89 0.66 -12.18 0.79
N ALA A 90 1.79 -11.51 0.61
CA ALA A 90 2.04 -10.18 1.18
C ALA A 90 1.08 -9.13 0.60
N ARG A 91 0.76 -9.16 -0.71
CA ARG A 91 -0.26 -8.26 -1.27
C ARG A 91 -1.60 -8.48 -0.60
N ARG A 92 -2.04 -9.74 -0.48
CA ARG A 92 -3.33 -10.11 0.10
C ARG A 92 -3.44 -9.73 1.57
N ARG A 93 -2.43 -10.06 2.37
CA ARG A 93 -2.50 -9.96 3.83
C ARG A 93 -1.94 -8.67 4.41
N ILE A 94 -1.15 -7.92 3.62
CA ILE A 94 -0.57 -6.64 4.05
C ILE A 94 -1.13 -5.51 3.20
N TYR A 95 -0.86 -5.52 1.90
CA TYR A 95 -1.08 -4.34 1.06
C TYR A 95 -2.57 -4.00 0.90
N LEU A 96 -3.38 -4.99 0.50
CA LEU A 96 -4.82 -4.82 0.31
C LEU A 96 -5.53 -4.34 1.59
N PRO A 97 -5.44 -5.03 2.75
CA PRO A 97 -6.15 -4.59 3.95
C PRO A 97 -5.68 -3.22 4.42
N THR A 98 -4.39 -2.91 4.30
CA THR A 98 -3.87 -1.58 4.67
C THR A 98 -4.43 -0.48 3.75
N TYR A 99 -4.49 -0.73 2.44
CA TYR A 99 -5.03 0.25 1.48
C TYR A 99 -6.55 0.41 1.63
N ARG A 100 -7.29 -0.70 1.79
CA ARG A 100 -8.73 -0.67 2.07
C ARG A 100 -9.03 0.12 3.33
N TRP A 101 -8.31 -0.16 4.42
CA TRP A 101 -8.49 0.56 5.68
C TRP A 101 -8.27 2.07 5.51
N MET A 102 -7.25 2.47 4.73
CA MET A 102 -7.01 3.88 4.39
C MET A 102 -8.19 4.50 3.63
N LEU A 103 -8.74 3.81 2.62
CA LEU A 103 -9.92 4.28 1.88
C LEU A 103 -11.13 4.48 2.81
N GLU A 104 -11.34 3.55 3.74
CA GLU A 104 -12.48 3.56 4.67
C GLU A 104 -12.36 4.62 5.79
N HIS A 105 -11.15 4.85 6.32
CA HIS A 105 -10.95 5.61 7.56
C HIS A 105 -10.20 6.93 7.39
N ARG A 106 -9.51 7.13 6.27
CA ARG A 106 -8.65 8.30 6.03
C ARG A 106 -8.98 9.07 4.75
N ALA A 107 -9.60 8.41 3.78
CA ALA A 107 -9.97 9.01 2.50
C ALA A 107 -11.46 8.79 2.14
N SER A 108 -12.31 8.49 3.12
CA SER A 108 -13.73 8.22 2.90
C SER A 108 -14.43 9.43 2.26
N ASP A 109 -14.06 10.66 2.63
CA ASP A 109 -14.54 11.89 2.01
C ASP A 109 -14.27 11.93 0.50
N LEU A 110 -13.10 11.43 0.06
CA LEU A 110 -12.72 11.41 -1.35
C LEU A 110 -13.35 10.24 -2.10
N VAL A 111 -13.54 9.11 -1.44
CA VAL A 111 -14.30 7.98 -1.98
C VAL A 111 -15.74 8.42 -2.28
N GLU A 112 -16.42 9.10 -1.35
CA GLU A 112 -17.78 9.60 -1.59
C GLU A 112 -17.83 10.60 -2.75
N ARG A 113 -16.84 11.49 -2.84
CA ARG A 113 -16.73 12.42 -3.98
C ARG A 113 -16.58 11.67 -5.30
N LEU A 114 -15.75 10.62 -5.36
CA LEU A 114 -15.60 9.81 -6.57
C LEU A 114 -16.90 9.13 -6.98
N ARG A 115 -17.69 8.61 -6.03
CA ARG A 115 -19.01 8.02 -6.32
C ARG A 115 -20.01 9.02 -6.92
N GLY A 116 -19.86 10.30 -6.59
CA GLY A 116 -20.70 11.38 -7.12
C GLY A 116 -20.30 11.86 -8.52
N ILE A 117 -19.18 11.40 -9.08
CA ILE A 117 -18.74 11.79 -10.43
C ILE A 117 -19.25 10.74 -11.43
N PRO A 118 -20.12 11.10 -12.39
CA PRO A 118 -20.73 10.14 -13.31
C PRO A 118 -19.70 9.38 -14.16
N ASP A 119 -18.73 10.10 -14.72
CA ASP A 119 -17.68 9.55 -15.58
C ASP A 119 -16.30 9.98 -15.06
N VAL A 120 -15.58 9.05 -14.43
CA VAL A 120 -14.24 9.30 -13.89
C VAL A 120 -13.20 8.40 -14.55
N VAL A 121 -12.09 9.00 -14.97
CA VAL A 121 -10.92 8.28 -15.48
C VAL A 121 -9.81 8.33 -14.43
N LEU A 122 -9.42 7.16 -13.91
CA LEU A 122 -8.36 7.02 -12.92
C LEU A 122 -7.06 6.60 -13.62
N LEU A 123 -6.06 7.49 -13.65
CA LEU A 123 -4.78 7.23 -14.33
C LEU A 123 -3.68 6.85 -13.34
N ASP A 124 -2.97 5.76 -13.58
CA ASP A 124 -1.83 5.30 -12.79
C ASP A 124 -0.69 4.81 -13.70
N TYR A 125 0.49 4.55 -13.12
CA TYR A 125 1.65 4.07 -13.85
C TYR A 125 1.47 2.65 -14.43
N THR A 126 0.62 1.84 -13.81
CA THR A 126 0.24 0.49 -14.23
C THR A 126 -1.27 0.34 -14.16
N THR A 127 -1.83 -0.64 -14.86
CA THR A 127 -3.26 -0.99 -14.87
C THR A 127 -3.56 -2.30 -14.16
N ASN A 128 -2.56 -2.97 -13.57
CA ASN A 128 -2.74 -4.26 -12.94
C ASN A 128 -3.64 -4.20 -11.69
N GLY A 129 -4.89 -4.67 -11.81
CA GLY A 129 -5.79 -4.90 -10.68
C GLY A 129 -5.78 -6.34 -10.15
N ASP A 130 -5.00 -7.23 -10.75
CA ASP A 130 -4.95 -8.64 -10.40
C ASP A 130 -3.88 -8.90 -9.34
N VAL A 131 -4.33 -9.26 -8.13
CA VAL A 131 -3.46 -9.59 -7.00
C VAL A 131 -2.58 -10.81 -7.28
N THR A 132 -3.06 -11.75 -8.10
CA THR A 132 -2.37 -12.99 -8.48
C THR A 132 -1.31 -12.77 -9.56
N ASP A 133 -1.29 -11.62 -10.23
CA ASP A 133 -0.28 -11.33 -11.26
C ASP A 133 0.95 -10.65 -10.65
N PRO A 134 2.07 -11.37 -10.42
CA PRO A 134 3.27 -10.79 -9.81
C PRO A 134 4.11 -9.97 -10.81
N ARG A 135 3.81 -10.02 -12.12
CA ARG A 135 4.68 -9.47 -13.18
C ARG A 135 4.77 -7.95 -13.13
N SER A 136 3.76 -7.30 -12.56
CA SER A 136 3.73 -5.84 -12.39
C SER A 136 3.13 -5.45 -11.03
N PRO A 137 3.49 -4.30 -10.46
CA PRO A 137 2.88 -3.79 -9.23
C PRO A 137 1.37 -3.62 -9.37
N LEU A 138 0.65 -3.71 -8.25
CA LEU A 138 -0.77 -3.35 -8.23
C LEU A 138 -0.96 -1.87 -8.58
N SER A 139 -1.99 -1.61 -9.38
CA SER A 139 -2.46 -0.28 -9.74
C SER A 139 -3.38 0.26 -8.65
N HIS A 140 -3.03 1.41 -8.09
CA HIS A 140 -3.86 2.12 -7.12
C HIS A 140 -5.17 2.58 -7.76
N ALA A 141 -5.12 2.97 -9.05
CA ALA A 141 -6.32 3.31 -9.80
C ALA A 141 -7.25 2.10 -9.93
N ALA A 142 -6.73 0.94 -10.33
CA ALA A 142 -7.54 -0.28 -10.43
C ALA A 142 -8.11 -0.69 -9.07
N LEU A 143 -7.34 -0.59 -7.98
CA LEU A 143 -7.82 -0.90 -6.63
C LEU A 143 -8.94 0.04 -6.18
N ILE A 144 -8.82 1.35 -6.44
CA ILE A 144 -9.90 2.31 -6.15
C ILE A 144 -11.16 1.96 -6.94
N GLN A 145 -11.02 1.63 -8.23
CA GLN A 145 -12.15 1.20 -9.05
C GLN A 145 -12.82 -0.05 -8.46
N LEU A 146 -12.04 -1.08 -8.15
CA LEU A 146 -12.54 -2.32 -7.53
C LEU A 146 -13.27 -2.04 -6.21
N TYR A 147 -12.75 -1.12 -5.40
CA TYR A 147 -13.40 -0.69 -4.15
C TYR A 147 -14.73 0.00 -4.41
N LEU A 148 -14.78 0.97 -5.34
CA LEU A 148 -16.01 1.71 -5.70
C LEU A 148 -17.09 0.80 -6.27
N GLU A 149 -16.71 -0.23 -7.01
CA GLU A 149 -17.61 -1.20 -7.63
C GLU A 149 -18.01 -2.35 -6.69
N GLY A 150 -17.51 -2.38 -5.45
CA GLY A 150 -17.79 -3.47 -4.50
C GLY A 150 -17.16 -4.81 -4.87
N ARG A 151 -16.07 -4.79 -5.67
CA ARG A 151 -15.34 -5.96 -6.18
C ARG A 151 -13.95 -6.09 -5.56
N TRP A 152 -13.81 -5.69 -4.30
CA TRP A 152 -12.52 -5.75 -3.60
C TRP A 152 -11.95 -7.19 -3.60
N PRO A 153 -10.65 -7.40 -3.91
CA PRO A 153 -10.09 -8.75 -3.96
C PRO A 153 -10.06 -9.45 -2.59
N GLU A 154 -10.04 -10.78 -2.58
CA GLU A 154 -9.91 -11.55 -1.34
C GLU A 154 -8.51 -11.39 -0.69
N GLU A 155 -8.49 -11.36 0.64
CA GLU A 155 -7.31 -11.05 1.48
C GLU A 155 -6.76 -12.28 2.24
N ASN A 156 -7.30 -13.47 1.97
CA ASN A 156 -6.96 -14.76 2.59
C ASN A 156 -5.62 -15.33 2.09
#